data_AF-A0A4Y2BKU1-F1
#
_entry.id   AF-A0A4Y2BKU1-F1
#
_cell.length_a   1.000
_cell.length_b   1.000
_cell.length_c   1.000
_cell.angle_alpha   90.00
_cell.angle_beta   90.00
_cell.angle_gamma   90.00
#
_symmetry.space_group_name_H-M   'P 1'
#
loop_
_entity.id
_entity.type
_entity.pdbx_description
1 polymer ?
#
loop_
_entity_poly.entity_id
_entity_poly.type
_entity_poly.pdbx_seq_one_letter_code
_entity_poly.pdbx_strand_id
1 'polypeptide(L)'
;MCDFSFLCLWNHVLKEVNHVRQCLQILGISSEKSVIKMRSLKVFLKDKRNYRVEEALIFAEETCEEIGIPVVKRRTVRRKKIIPREKAADELLTLSGKNN
;
A
#
# COMPACT_ATOMS: atom_id res chain seq x y z
N MET A 1 23.86 -0.05 -0.33
CA MET A 1 23.41 -1.11 0.58
C MET A 1 21.89 -1.08 0.63
N CYS A 2 21.23 -1.82 -0.25
CA CYS A 2 19.78 -1.90 -0.32
C CYS A 2 19.38 -3.33 -0.65
N ASP A 3 19.85 -4.31 0.12
CA ASP A 3 19.86 -5.68 -0.44
C ASP A 3 19.25 -6.74 0.50
N PHE A 4 19.34 -6.61 1.83
CA PHE A 4 18.79 -7.65 2.74
C PHE A 4 17.39 -7.33 3.27
N SER A 5 17.15 -6.11 3.78
CA SER A 5 15.87 -5.74 4.41
C SER A 5 14.69 -5.74 3.44
N PHE A 6 14.94 -5.38 2.18
CA PHE A 6 13.95 -5.40 1.11
C PHE A 6 13.55 -6.85 0.76
N LEU A 7 14.52 -7.74 0.55
CA LEU A 7 14.25 -9.15 0.27
C LEU A 7 13.53 -9.86 1.43
N CYS A 8 13.91 -9.59 2.68
CA CYS A 8 13.24 -10.14 3.86
C CYS A 8 11.78 -9.68 3.96
N LEU A 9 11.49 -8.42 3.65
CA LEU A 9 10.12 -7.90 3.61
C LEU A 9 9.30 -8.60 2.52
N TRP A 10 9.84 -8.68 1.31
CA TRP A 10 9.16 -9.31 0.18
C TRP A 10 8.92 -10.80 0.39
N ASN A 11 9.84 -11.52 1.03
CA ASN A 11 9.62 -12.94 1.33
C ASN A 11 8.36 -13.15 2.19
N HIS A 12 8.15 -12.32 3.22
CA HIS A 12 6.96 -12.43 4.06
C HIS A 12 5.68 -11.99 3.33
N VAL A 13 5.75 -10.95 2.49
CA VAL A 13 4.63 -10.48 1.67
C VAL A 13 4.23 -11.54 0.63
N LEU A 14 5.21 -12.12 -0.05
CA LEU A 14 4.99 -13.13 -1.09
C LEU A 14 4.38 -14.41 -0.50
N LYS A 15 4.80 -14.83 0.70
CA LYS A 15 4.16 -15.96 1.41
C LYS A 15 2.68 -15.72 1.64
N GLU A 16 2.32 -14.53 2.13
CA GLU A 16 0.93 -14.20 2.45
C GLU A 16 0.07 -14.05 1.18
N VAL A 17 0.61 -13.40 0.14
CA VAL A 17 -0.02 -13.32 -1.19
C VAL A 17 -0.24 -14.70 -1.79
N ASN A 18 0.75 -15.59 -1.67
CA ASN A 18 0.65 -16.96 -2.15
C ASN A 18 -0.41 -17.75 -1.38
N HIS A 19 -0.51 -17.57 -0.06
CA HIS A 19 -1.56 -18.21 0.73
C HIS A 19 -2.97 -17.77 0.31
N VAL A 20 -3.19 -16.47 0.08
CA VAL A 20 -4.47 -15.97 -0.44
C VAL A 20 -4.73 -16.48 -1.85
N ARG A 21 -3.74 -16.48 -2.73
CA ARG A 21 -3.86 -17.04 -4.08
C ARG A 21 -4.31 -18.50 -4.03
N GLN A 22 -3.66 -19.32 -3.21
CA GLN A 22 -4.03 -20.73 -3.03
C GLN A 22 -5.46 -20.85 -2.52
N CYS A 23 -5.86 -20.05 -1.53
CA CYS A 23 -7.24 -20.03 -1.04
C CYS A 23 -8.24 -19.71 -2.18
N LEU A 24 -7.95 -18.72 -3.01
CA LEU A 24 -8.82 -18.33 -4.13
C LEU A 24 -8.89 -19.37 -5.25
N GLN A 25 -7.85 -20.20 -5.38
CA GLN A 25 -7.77 -21.25 -6.40
C GLN A 25 -8.41 -22.57 -5.97
N ILE A 26 -8.80 -22.71 -4.69
CA ILE A 26 -9.52 -23.90 -4.21
C ILE A 26 -10.92 -23.92 -4.82
N LEU A 27 -11.22 -25.00 -5.55
CA LEU A 27 -12.55 -25.27 -6.09
C LEU A 27 -13.56 -25.32 -4.94
N GLY A 28 -14.59 -24.46 -4.98
CA GLY A 28 -15.65 -24.43 -3.97
C GLY A 28 -15.41 -23.48 -2.78
N ILE A 29 -14.44 -22.57 -2.84
CA ILE A 29 -14.40 -21.49 -1.83
C ILE A 29 -15.61 -20.56 -2.01
N SER A 30 -16.31 -20.25 -0.93
CA SER A 30 -17.41 -19.29 -0.99
C SER A 30 -16.88 -17.89 -1.26
N SER A 31 -17.67 -17.08 -1.96
CA SER A 31 -17.36 -15.67 -2.21
C SER A 31 -17.08 -14.92 -0.90
N GLU A 32 -17.82 -15.21 0.16
CA GLU A 32 -17.62 -14.63 1.49
C GLU A 32 -16.24 -14.95 2.08
N LYS A 33 -15.80 -16.22 2.04
CA LYS A 33 -14.46 -16.63 2.50
C LYS A 33 -13.35 -15.96 1.70
N SER A 34 -13.55 -15.82 0.39
CA SER A 34 -12.59 -15.11 -0.49
C SER A 34 -12.44 -13.63 -0.12
N VAL A 35 -13.56 -12.96 0.19
CA VAL A 35 -13.59 -11.55 0.60
C VAL A 35 -12.90 -11.37 1.95
N ILE A 36 -13.12 -12.28 2.91
CA ILE A 36 -12.45 -12.25 4.22
C ILE A 36 -10.93 -12.36 4.03
N LYS A 37 -10.46 -13.38 3.29
CA LYS A 37 -9.01 -13.57 3.03
C LYS A 37 -8.38 -12.34 2.36
N MET A 38 -9.07 -11.72 1.39
CA MET A 38 -8.58 -10.53 0.71
C MET A 38 -8.52 -9.30 1.65
N ARG A 39 -9.51 -9.14 2.53
CA ARG A 39 -9.49 -8.08 3.56
C ARG A 39 -8.35 -8.29 4.55
N SER A 40 -8.12 -9.53 4.99
CA SER A 40 -6.99 -9.87 5.88
C SER A 40 -5.65 -9.51 5.24
N LEU A 41 -5.44 -9.87 3.97
CA LEU A 41 -4.22 -9.49 3.24
C LEU A 41 -4.04 -7.97 3.16
N LYS A 42 -5.13 -7.22 2.91
CA LYS A 42 -5.07 -5.75 2.89
C LYS A 42 -4.64 -5.17 4.24
N VAL A 43 -5.12 -5.72 5.35
CA VAL A 43 -4.73 -5.29 6.71
C VAL A 43 -3.26 -5.64 6.95
N PHE A 44 -2.87 -6.89 6.68
CA PHE A 44 -1.49 -7.36 6.81
C PHE A 44 -0.49 -6.46 6.06
N LEU A 45 -0.77 -6.10 4.81
CA LEU A 45 0.09 -5.22 4.00
C LEU A 45 0.19 -3.80 4.57
N LYS A 46 -0.91 -3.26 5.11
CA LYS A 46 -0.89 -1.94 5.77
C LYS A 46 -0.04 -1.97 7.02
N ASP A 47 -0.17 -3.01 7.84
CA ASP A 47 0.56 -3.14 9.10
C ASP A 47 2.05 -3.31 8.85
N LYS A 48 2.45 -4.17 7.91
CA LYS A 48 3.87 -4.32 7.55
C LYS A 48 4.50 -3.04 6.99
N ARG A 49 3.75 -2.27 6.19
CA ARG A 49 4.21 -0.96 5.73
C ARG A 49 4.41 -0.01 6.90
N ASN A 50 3.43 0.09 7.81
CA ASN A 50 3.52 0.98 8.97
C ASN A 50 4.67 0.58 9.89
N TYR A 51 4.84 -0.71 10.17
CA TYR A 51 5.95 -1.24 10.95
C TYR A 51 7.32 -0.80 10.42
N ARG A 52 7.54 -0.87 9.09
CA ARG A 52 8.80 -0.42 8.48
C ARG A 52 9.01 1.09 8.59
N VAL A 53 7.94 1.87 8.49
CA VAL A 53 8.01 3.32 8.68
C VAL A 53 8.35 3.65 10.13
N GLU A 54 7.74 2.95 11.10
CA GLU A 54 8.02 3.09 12.53
C GLU A 54 9.48 2.72 12.84
N GLU A 55 9.95 1.58 12.34
CA GLU A 55 11.32 1.09 12.53
C GLU A 55 12.37 2.08 11.98
N ALA A 56 12.12 2.65 10.79
CA ALA A 56 12.98 3.68 10.22
C ALA A 56 12.93 5.00 11.01
N LEU A 57 11.78 5.33 11.60
CA LEU A 57 11.61 6.50 12.46
C LEU A 57 12.43 6.34 13.74
N ILE A 58 12.30 5.21 14.43
CA ILE A 58 13.05 4.88 15.64
C ILE A 58 14.55 4.93 15.35
N PHE A 59 15.00 4.25 14.29
CA PHE A 59 16.41 4.26 13.90
C PHE A 59 16.93 5.69 13.64
N ALA A 60 16.13 6.54 12.99
CA ALA A 60 16.50 7.93 12.74
C ALA A 60 16.53 8.76 14.03
N GLU A 61 15.60 8.55 14.96
CA GLU A 61 15.58 9.20 16.27
C GLU A 61 16.81 8.80 17.09
N GLU A 62 17.12 7.51 17.20
CA GLU A 62 18.32 6.99 17.88
C GLU A 62 19.60 7.57 17.27
N THR A 63 19.70 7.57 15.94
CA THR A 63 20.87 8.14 15.25
C THR A 63 21.01 9.64 15.53
N CYS A 64 19.90 10.39 15.58
CA CYS A 64 19.92 11.82 15.90
C CYS A 64 20.35 12.08 17.35
N GLU A 65 19.90 11.27 18.30
CA GLU A 65 20.32 11.33 19.70
C GLU A 65 21.83 11.06 19.84
N GLU A 66 22.35 10.02 19.17
CA GLU A 66 23.78 9.67 19.18
C GLU A 66 24.68 10.82 18.66
N ILE A 67 24.24 11.52 17.62
CA ILE A 67 24.99 12.64 17.02
C ILE A 67 24.64 14.00 17.63
N GLY A 68 23.83 14.04 18.70
CA GLY A 68 23.48 15.27 19.43
C GLY A 68 22.57 16.24 18.67
N ILE A 69 21.81 15.76 17.68
CA ILE A 69 20.82 16.56 16.95
C ILE A 69 19.48 16.53 17.69
N PRO A 70 18.92 17.67 18.10
CA PRO A 70 17.66 17.71 18.83
C PRO A 70 16.47 17.30 17.92
N VAL A 71 15.78 16.23 18.29
CA VAL A 71 14.56 15.75 17.60
C VAL A 71 13.36 16.61 18.02
N VAL A 72 13.13 17.73 17.31
CA VAL A 72 11.96 18.59 17.56
C VAL A 72 10.73 18.04 16.82
N LYS A 73 9.69 17.64 17.56
CA LYS A 73 8.39 17.19 17.01
C LYS A 73 7.65 18.34 16.31
N ARG A 74 7.98 18.62 15.05
CA ARG A 74 7.23 19.57 14.21
C ARG A 74 5.90 18.95 13.79
N ARG A 75 4.82 19.75 13.77
CA ARG A 75 3.50 19.30 13.27
C ARG A 75 3.60 18.87 11.80
N THR A 76 3.40 17.58 11.54
CA THR A 76 3.39 17.03 10.17
C THR A 76 2.13 17.49 9.44
N VAL A 77 2.25 18.48 8.55
CA VAL A 77 1.13 18.93 7.71
C VAL A 77 0.94 17.93 6.57
N ARG A 78 -0.09 17.10 6.67
CA ARG A 78 -0.43 16.11 5.64
C ARG A 78 -1.08 16.82 4.45
N ARG A 79 -0.28 17.18 3.44
CA ARG A 79 -0.77 17.79 2.19
C ARG A 79 -1.34 16.70 1.29
N LYS A 80 -2.61 16.84 0.85
CA LYS A 80 -3.18 15.98 -0.20
C LYS A 80 -2.52 16.35 -1.53
N LYS A 81 -1.91 15.38 -2.20
CA LYS A 81 -1.37 15.53 -3.56
C LYS A 81 -2.55 15.48 -4.53
N ILE A 82 -2.89 16.60 -5.16
CA ILE A 82 -3.85 16.65 -6.26
C ILE A 82 -3.09 16.20 -7.51
N ILE A 83 -3.52 15.09 -8.11
CA ILE A 83 -3.01 14.64 -9.41
C ILE A 83 -3.86 15.35 -10.46
N PRO A 84 -3.28 16.15 -11.37
CA PRO A 84 -4.01 16.71 -12.50
C PRO A 84 -4.58 15.55 -13.33
N ARG A 85 -5.90 15.47 -13.42
CA ARG A 85 -6.58 14.49 -14.26
C ARG A 85 -6.29 14.87 -15.71
N GLU A 86 -5.51 14.05 -16.39
CA GLU A 86 -5.36 14.10 -17.85
C GLU A 86 -6.77 13.96 -18.44
N LYS A 87 -7.27 15.00 -19.11
CA LYS A 87 -8.57 15.00 -19.79
C LYS A 87 -8.47 14.01 -20.97
N ALA A 88 -8.91 12.77 -20.77
CA ALA A 88 -9.14 11.84 -21.87
C ALA A 88 -10.24 12.42 -22.78
N ALA A 89 -9.97 12.40 -24.08
CA ALA A 89 -10.75 12.97 -25.16
C ALA A 89 -12.04 12.18 -25.46
N ASP A 90 -12.85 11.90 -24.44
CA ASP A 90 -14.12 11.18 -24.60
C ASP A 90 -15.30 12.13 -24.91
N GLU A 91 -15.05 13.42 -25.08
CA GLU A 91 -16.07 14.42 -25.47
C GLU A 91 -16.55 14.28 -26.93
N LEU A 92 -15.91 13.44 -27.75
CA LEU A 92 -16.25 13.33 -29.18
C LEU A 92 -17.26 12.22 -29.52
N LEU A 93 -17.71 11.41 -28.56
CA LEU A 93 -18.58 10.24 -28.81
C LEU A 93 -20.06 10.39 -28.40
N THR A 94 -20.55 11.59 -28.07
CA THR A 94 -21.97 11.79 -27.68
C THR A 94 -22.88 12.36 -28.78
N LEU A 95 -22.40 12.56 -30.01
CA LEU A 95 -23.26 12.89 -31.16
C LEU A 95 -23.78 11.61 -31.85
N SER A 96 -24.48 10.77 -31.09
CA SER A 96 -25.39 9.75 -31.63
C SER A 96 -26.83 10.26 -31.53
N GLY A 97 -27.50 10.28 -32.67
CA GLY A 97 -28.92 9.93 -32.76
C GLY A 97 -29.95 10.88 -32.15
N LYS A 98 -30.55 11.73 -32.99
CA LYS A 98 -31.97 12.07 -32.86
C LYS A 98 -32.63 12.04 -34.24
N ASN A 99 -33.35 10.94 -34.48
CA ASN A 99 -34.36 10.81 -35.51
C ASN A 99 -35.56 11.68 -35.12
N ASN A 100 -36.03 12.52 -36.06
CA ASN A 100 -37.43 12.69 -36.45
C ASN A 100 -37.52 13.61 -37.67
#